data_AF-A0A2Z4PP29-F1
#
_entry.id   AF-A0A2Z4PP29-F1
#
_cell.length_a   1.000
_cell.length_b   1.000
_cell.length_c   1.000
_cell.angle_alpha   90.00
_cell.angle_beta   90.00
_cell.angle_gamma   90.00
#
_symmetry.space_group_name_H-M   'P 1'
#
loop_
_entity.id
_entity.type
_entity.pdbx_description
1 polymer ?
#
loop_
_entity_poly.entity_id
_entity_poly.type
_entity_poly.pdbx_seq_one_letter_code
_entity_poly.pdbx_strand_id
1 'polypeptide(L)'
;MSRFELGFKSSDLPVTLKDCCYENDTCASFYFRVNDQYYKLWVDHKDKAQREDPENPRYTVCKAINEGDETSPEIYTDYEVADLFQTEEASSMIRFVSEMH
;
A
#
# COMPACT_ATOMS: atom_id res chain seq x y z
N MET A 1 -10.32 6.69 -10.52
CA MET A 1 -9.18 6.07 -11.25
C MET A 1 -7.93 6.75 -10.76
N SER A 2 -7.00 6.01 -10.18
CA SER A 2 -5.75 6.57 -9.66
C SER A 2 -4.95 7.19 -10.82
N ARG A 3 -4.38 8.38 -10.61
CA ARG A 3 -3.46 9.01 -11.58
C ARG A 3 -2.14 8.24 -11.73
N PHE A 4 -1.89 7.30 -10.83
CA PHE A 4 -0.65 6.55 -10.77
C PHE A 4 -0.73 5.26 -11.60
N GLU A 5 0.38 4.91 -12.23
CA GLU A 5 0.54 3.60 -12.85
C GLU A 5 0.87 2.55 -11.78
N LEU A 6 -0.14 1.82 -11.31
CA LEU A 6 0.02 0.86 -10.21
C LEU A 6 0.81 -0.39 -10.62
N GLY A 7 0.78 -0.79 -11.89
CA GLY A 7 1.41 -2.02 -12.37
C GLY A 7 0.66 -3.32 -12.00
N PHE A 8 -0.52 -3.20 -11.38
CA PHE A 8 -1.47 -4.28 -11.11
C PHE A 8 -2.91 -3.74 -11.17
N LYS A 9 -3.91 -4.63 -11.21
CA LYS A 9 -5.32 -4.28 -11.06
C LYS A 9 -5.77 -4.59 -9.63
N SER A 10 -6.65 -3.78 -9.07
CA SER A 10 -7.22 -4.07 -7.74
C SER A 10 -7.88 -5.44 -7.65
N SER A 11 -8.45 -5.93 -8.76
CA SER A 11 -9.03 -7.28 -8.87
C SER A 11 -8.02 -8.43 -8.77
N ASP A 12 -6.72 -8.14 -8.85
CA ASP A 12 -5.66 -9.15 -8.72
C ASP A 12 -5.38 -9.48 -7.25
N LEU A 13 -5.88 -8.65 -6.32
CA LEU A 13 -5.73 -8.84 -4.88
C LEU A 13 -7.03 -9.38 -4.27
N PRO A 14 -6.96 -10.34 -3.31
CA PRO A 14 -8.14 -10.85 -2.61
C PRO A 14 -8.64 -9.92 -1.50
N VAL A 15 -8.31 -8.62 -1.57
CA VAL A 15 -8.70 -7.60 -0.59
C VAL A 15 -9.27 -6.39 -1.30
N THR A 16 -10.10 -5.62 -0.59
CA THR A 16 -10.59 -4.34 -1.10
C THR A 16 -9.62 -3.23 -0.73
N LEU A 17 -8.95 -2.65 -1.73
CA LEU A 17 -8.14 -1.45 -1.55
C LEU A 17 -9.01 -0.20 -1.41
N LYS A 18 -8.68 0.63 -0.42
CA LYS A 18 -9.26 1.96 -0.23
C LYS A 18 -8.18 3.00 -0.48
N ASP A 19 -8.47 3.94 -1.37
CA ASP A 19 -7.53 4.97 -1.80
C ASP A 19 -7.25 5.97 -0.68
N CYS A 20 -5.97 6.30 -0.49
CA CYS A 20 -5.47 7.28 0.48
C CYS A 20 -4.65 8.40 -0.18
N CYS A 21 -4.72 8.52 -1.50
CA CYS A 21 -3.89 9.46 -2.24
C CYS A 21 -4.45 10.88 -2.13
N TYR A 22 -3.55 11.84 -1.97
CA TYR A 22 -3.81 13.27 -2.05
C TYR A 22 -3.24 13.86 -3.35
N GLU A 23 -3.67 15.08 -3.69
CA GLU A 23 -3.33 15.75 -4.96
C GLU A 23 -1.82 15.94 -5.15
N ASN A 24 -1.08 16.10 -4.05
CA ASN A 24 0.36 16.40 -4.03
C ASN A 24 1.24 15.17 -3.76
N ASP A 25 0.67 13.97 -3.63
CA ASP A 25 1.47 12.78 -3.33
C ASP A 25 2.39 12.40 -4.51
N THR A 26 3.58 11.88 -4.18
CA THR A 26 4.55 11.39 -5.17
C THR A 26 4.36 9.91 -5.46
N CYS A 27 3.76 9.16 -4.53
CA CYS A 27 3.44 7.74 -4.63
C CYS A 27 1.95 7.50 -4.35
N ALA A 28 1.42 6.39 -4.84
CA ALA A 28 0.05 6.00 -4.49
C ALA A 28 0.06 5.28 -3.14
N SER A 29 -0.98 5.49 -2.34
CA SER A 29 -1.18 4.71 -1.13
C SER A 29 -2.62 4.23 -0.98
N PHE A 30 -2.76 3.04 -0.42
CA PHE A 30 -4.04 2.39 -0.17
C PHE A 30 -4.03 1.75 1.20
N TYR A 31 -5.16 1.69 1.88
CA TYR A 31 -5.34 0.77 3.00
C TYR A 31 -6.25 -0.40 2.63
N PHE A 32 -6.08 -1.50 3.35
CA PHE A 32 -6.95 -2.67 3.32
C PHE A 32 -6.96 -3.34 4.69
N ARG A 33 -7.86 -4.31 4.88
CA ARG A 33 -8.05 -5.01 6.16
C ARG A 33 -8.02 -6.52 5.95
N VAL A 34 -7.31 -7.22 6.83
CA VAL A 34 -7.26 -8.69 6.91
C VAL A 34 -7.38 -9.08 8.38
N ASN A 35 -8.35 -9.94 8.74
CA ASN A 35 -8.65 -10.37 10.13
C ASN A 35 -8.58 -9.27 11.17
N ASP A 36 -9.38 -8.23 10.97
CA ASP A 36 -9.48 -7.05 11.84
C ASP A 36 -8.23 -6.15 11.92
N GLN A 37 -7.10 -6.52 11.29
CA GLN A 37 -5.90 -5.69 11.21
C GLN A 37 -5.89 -4.85 9.93
N TYR A 38 -5.55 -3.56 10.07
CA TYR A 38 -5.31 -2.66 8.95
C TYR A 38 -3.88 -2.77 8.44
N TYR A 39 -3.74 -2.61 7.13
CA TYR A 39 -2.47 -2.57 6.42
C TYR A 39 -2.48 -1.43 5.42
N LYS A 40 -1.28 -0.95 5.08
CA LYS A 40 -1.09 0.06 4.04
C LYS A 40 -0.22 -0.51 2.92
N LEU A 41 -0.66 -0.32 1.69
CA LEU A 41 0.11 -0.60 0.48
C LEU A 41 0.55 0.73 -0.11
N TRP A 42 1.86 0.92 -0.18
CA TRP A 42 2.51 2.01 -0.90
C TRP A 42 2.95 1.52 -2.27
N VAL A 43 2.69 2.33 -3.29
CA VAL A 43 3.06 2.05 -4.67
C VAL A 43 3.83 3.25 -5.21
N ASP A 44 5.15 3.11 -5.20
CA ASP A 44 6.07 4.06 -5.74
C ASP A 44 6.04 4.10 -7.27
N HIS A 45 6.66 5.15 -7.81
CA HIS A 45 6.73 5.33 -9.24
C HIS A 45 7.52 4.19 -9.92
N LYS A 46 7.09 3.79 -11.13
CA LYS A 46 7.75 2.71 -11.89
C LYS A 46 9.21 3.03 -12.24
N ASP A 47 9.50 4.32 -12.43
CA ASP A 47 10.83 4.86 -12.68
C ASP A 47 11.43 5.35 -11.37
N LYS A 48 12.57 4.76 -10.98
CA LYS A 48 13.30 5.05 -9.74
C LYS A 48 13.66 6.52 -9.59
N ALA A 49 13.99 7.20 -10.69
CA ALA A 49 14.38 8.61 -10.65
C ALA A 49 13.24 9.56 -10.26
N GLN A 50 12.00 9.07 -10.26
CA GLN A 50 10.80 9.84 -9.90
C GLN A 50 10.20 9.40 -8.55
N ARG A 51 10.83 8.45 -7.86
CA ARG A 51 10.43 8.07 -6.49
C ARG A 51 10.87 9.15 -5.52
N GLU A 52 10.16 9.24 -4.40
CA GLU A 52 10.58 10.10 -3.29
C GLU A 52 11.95 9.63 -2.74
N ASP A 53 12.12 8.31 -2.64
CA ASP A 53 13.41 7.67 -2.40
C ASP A 53 13.71 6.67 -3.55
N PRO A 54 14.71 6.94 -4.40
CA PRO A 54 15.10 6.04 -5.50
C PRO A 54 15.56 4.64 -5.07
N GLU A 55 16.01 4.50 -3.81
CA GLU A 55 16.49 3.22 -3.27
C GLU A 55 15.34 2.34 -2.76
N ASN A 56 14.18 2.93 -2.46
CA ASN A 56 13.01 2.18 -2.01
C ASN A 56 12.45 1.30 -3.13
N PRO A 57 12.11 0.03 -2.84
CA PRO A 57 11.40 -0.82 -3.78
C PRO A 57 10.02 -0.24 -4.14
N ARG A 58 9.51 -0.57 -5.33
CA ARG A 58 8.25 -0.02 -5.84
C ARG A 58 7.03 -0.28 -4.95
N TYR A 59 6.96 -1.44 -4.32
CA TYR A 59 5.80 -1.87 -3.54
C TYR A 59 6.21 -2.13 -2.11
N THR A 60 5.52 -1.49 -1.17
CA THR A 60 5.76 -1.66 0.26
C THR A 60 4.44 -1.94 0.97
N VAL A 61 4.42 -3.00 1.78
CA VAL A 61 3.28 -3.36 2.64
C VAL A 61 3.69 -3.17 4.10
N CYS A 62 2.96 -2.32 4.82
CA CYS A 62 3.19 -2.01 6.23
C CYS A 62 1.96 -2.40 7.06
N LYS A 63 2.16 -2.58 8.37
CA LYS A 63 1.04 -2.49 9.31
C LYS A 63 0.52 -1.07 9.35
N ALA A 64 -0.76 -0.94 9.67
CA ALA A 64 -1.41 0.34 9.84
C ALA A 64 -2.31 0.36 11.07
N ILE A 65 -2.46 1.55 11.64
CA ILE A 65 -3.28 1.84 12.81
C ILE A 65 -4.47 2.69 12.34
N ASN A 66 -5.66 2.38 12.87
CA ASN A 66 -6.81 3.27 12.74
C ASN A 66 -6.85 4.19 13.97
N GLU A 67 -6.53 5.47 13.77
CA GLU A 67 -6.67 6.50 14.82
C GLU A 67 -8.07 7.14 14.85
N GLY A 68 -8.88 6.84 13.84
CA GLY A 68 -10.29 7.21 13.76
C GLY A 68 -11.20 6.13 14.36
N ASP A 69 -12.34 5.90 13.72
CA ASP A 69 -13.29 4.85 14.11
C ASP A 69 -13.70 3.96 12.93
N GLU A 70 -14.58 2.99 13.18
CA GLU A 70 -15.06 2.04 12.16
C GLU A 70 -15.92 2.72 11.07
N THR A 71 -16.54 3.86 11.38
CA THR A 71 -17.40 4.63 10.46
C THR A 71 -16.64 5.70 9.68
N SER A 72 -15.58 6.25 10.28
CA SER A 72 -14.68 7.25 9.72
C SER A 72 -13.23 6.86 10.02
N PRO A 73 -12.67 5.87 9.29
CA PRO A 73 -11.34 5.38 9.55
C PRO A 73 -10.27 6.40 9.16
N GLU A 74 -9.30 6.61 10.03
CA GLU A 74 -8.11 7.45 9.81
C GLU A 74 -6.88 6.55 9.87
N ILE A 75 -6.44 6.05 8.72
CA ILE A 75 -5.46 4.97 8.62
C ILE A 75 -4.05 5.50 8.37
N TYR A 76 -3.17 5.26 9.35
CA TYR A 76 -1.77 5.67 9.33
C TYR A 76 -0.83 4.47 9.34
N THR A 77 0.33 4.59 8.70
CA THR A 77 1.39 3.57 8.82
C THR A 77 1.82 3.45 10.27
N ASP A 78 1.93 2.23 10.76
CA ASP A 78 2.53 1.94 12.06
C ASP A 78 4.05 2.00 11.95
N TYR A 79 4.63 3.18 12.18
CA TYR A 79 6.08 3.38 12.09
C TYR A 79 6.87 2.74 13.26
N GLU A 80 6.19 2.21 14.28
CA GLU A 80 6.86 1.42 15.33
C GLU A 80 7.15 -0.02 14.86
N VAL A 81 6.51 -0.45 13.78
CA VAL A 81 6.68 -1.78 13.20
C VAL A 81 7.40 -1.66 11.85
N ALA A 82 8.44 -2.46 11.67
CA ALA A 82 9.15 -2.53 10.39
C ALA A 82 8.21 -2.97 9.25
N ASP A 83 8.52 -2.51 8.04
CA ASP A 83 7.81 -2.93 6.83
C ASP A 83 7.73 -4.46 6.75
N LEU A 84 6.52 -4.96 6.47
CA LEU A 84 6.27 -6.40 6.43
C LEU A 84 6.83 -7.02 5.16
N PHE A 85 6.81 -6.25 4.07
CA PHE A 85 7.22 -6.70 2.76
C PHE A 85 7.57 -5.52 1.86
N GLN A 86 8.65 -5.67 1.08
CA GLN A 86 9.04 -4.73 0.05
C GLN A 86 9.49 -5.48 -1.21
N THR A 87 9.11 -5.00 -2.39
CA THR A 87 9.52 -5.62 -3.66
C THR A 87 9.43 -4.65 -4.84
N GLU A 88 10.17 -4.93 -5.91
CA GLU A 88 9.99 -4.25 -7.21
C GLU A 88 8.90 -4.89 -8.06
N GLU A 89 8.54 -6.15 -7.79
CA GLU A 89 7.69 -6.97 -8.66
C GLU A 89 6.26 -7.05 -8.16
N ALA A 90 5.30 -6.59 -8.98
CA ALA A 90 3.88 -6.60 -8.64
C ALA A 90 3.37 -8.02 -8.32
N SER A 91 3.85 -9.04 -9.05
CA SER A 91 3.47 -10.45 -8.83
C SER A 91 3.87 -10.96 -7.45
N SER A 92 5.02 -10.51 -6.93
CA SER A 92 5.49 -10.89 -5.60
C SER A 92 4.66 -10.19 -4.51
N MET A 93 4.29 -8.93 -4.73
CA MET A 93 3.37 -8.20 -3.84
C MET A 93 1.97 -8.85 -3.83
N ILE A 94 1.42 -9.18 -5.00
CA ILE A 94 0.11 -9.84 -5.11
C ILE A 94 0.12 -11.17 -4.35
N ARG A 95 1.17 -11.96 -4.54
CA ARG A 95 1.34 -13.22 -3.83
C ARG A 95 1.40 -13.03 -2.32
N PHE A 96 2.22 -12.09 -1.85
CA PHE A 96 2.34 -11.79 -0.42
C PHE A 96 0.98 -11.44 0.19
N VAL A 97 0.24 -10.51 -0.42
CA VAL A 97 -1.09 -10.10 0.06
C VAL A 97 -2.09 -11.26 0.00
N SER A 98 -1.98 -12.14 -0.99
CA SER A 98 -2.85 -13.32 -1.11
C SER A 98 -2.61 -14.40 -0.05
N GLU A 99 -1.41 -14.43 0.53
CA GLU A 99 -1.01 -15.34 1.59
C GLU A 99 -1.28 -14.74 2.99
N MET A 100 -1.76 -13.49 3.09
CA MET A 100 -2.17 -12.88 4.34
C MET A 100 -3.50 -13.47 4.81
N HIS A 101 -3.50 -14.11 5.97
CA HIS A 101 -4.63 -14.83 6.55
C HIS A 101 -4.61 -14.81 8.08
#